data_AF-A0A9Q9VYL6-F1
#
_entry.id   AF-A0A9Q9VYL6-F1
#
_cell.length_a   1.000
_cell.length_b   1.000
_cell.length_c   1.000
_cell.angle_alpha   90.00
_cell.angle_beta   90.00
_cell.angle_gamma   90.00
#
_symmetry.space_group_name_H-M   'P 1'
#
loop_
_entity.id
_entity.type
_entity.pdbx_description
1 polymer ?
#
loop_
_entity_poly.entity_id
_entity_poly.type
_entity_poly.pdbx_seq_one_letter_code
_entity_poly.pdbx_strand_id
1 'polypeptide(L)'
;MKGSVISVLVVLAVLDRLAGGLEHRSYDYTKYHTMDEIGFKSTTPKKAVWMDCGIHAREWIAPAFCQHFVKETRLWRKSRSPGTGNCTCFGTDLNRNFYANWGMVGISRDCCSDIYNGPTALSEPEAKAVTDFLGAHQNEVLCYLTIHSYGQLILIPYGHPNISAPNYEELMEVGLAAAKAIKAVHGTSYKVGTAPDILYANSGTSRDFARLIGIPYSFTFELRDKGNYGFILPEDQIQPACEEAYQGAMSIVNYVHDKNFKSAATTATL
;
A
#
# COMPACT_ATOMS: atom_id res chain seq x y z
N MET A 1 1.96 13.70 32.87
CA MET A 1 2.58 13.64 31.53
C MET A 1 1.73 12.69 30.69
N LYS A 2 0.78 13.21 29.90
CA LYS A 2 -0.03 12.41 28.97
C LYS A 2 0.68 12.48 27.61
N GLY A 3 1.32 11.38 27.22
CA GLY A 3 1.99 11.28 25.92
C GLY A 3 0.97 11.27 24.80
N SER A 4 1.16 12.12 23.79
CA SER A 4 0.39 12.12 22.56
C SER A 4 0.62 10.79 21.83
N VAL A 5 -0.41 9.94 21.77
CA VAL A 5 -0.36 8.64 21.10
C VAL A 5 -0.64 8.86 19.61
N ILE A 6 0.31 8.55 18.73
CA ILE A 6 -0.02 8.30 17.32
C ILE A 6 -0.69 6.94 17.24
N SER A 7 -1.95 6.92 16.82
CA SER A 7 -2.58 5.70 16.32
C SER A 7 -2.01 5.41 14.93
N VAL A 8 -1.10 4.45 14.82
CA VAL A 8 -0.68 3.93 13.52
C VAL A 8 -1.79 3.02 13.01
N LEU A 9 -2.62 3.54 12.10
CA LEU A 9 -3.65 2.74 11.45
C LEU A 9 -3.00 1.94 10.30
N VAL A 10 -2.71 0.67 10.56
CA VAL A 10 -2.34 -0.28 9.50
C VAL A 10 -3.62 -0.75 8.84
N VAL A 11 -4.03 -0.07 7.76
CA VAL A 11 -5.12 -0.55 6.90
C VAL A 11 -4.55 -1.65 6.01
N LEU A 12 -4.65 -2.91 6.44
CA LEU A 12 -4.74 -4.02 5.49
C LEU A 12 -6.04 -3.77 4.73
N ALA A 13 -5.97 -3.55 3.42
CA ALA A 13 -7.08 -3.06 2.58
C ALA A 13 -8.36 -3.88 2.77
N VAL A 14 -9.20 -3.49 3.73
CA VAL A 14 -10.55 -3.98 3.96
C VAL A 14 -11.27 -2.86 4.70
N LEU A 15 -12.16 -2.14 4.01
CA LEU A 15 -12.84 -0.95 4.54
C LEU A 15 -14.35 -1.08 4.33
N ASP A 16 -15.13 -0.68 5.35
CA ASP A 16 -16.32 0.13 5.11
C ASP A 16 -16.70 1.06 6.28
N ARG A 17 -17.44 2.10 5.89
CA ARG A 17 -18.01 3.29 6.54
C ARG A 17 -18.41 3.21 8.03
N LEU A 18 -18.04 4.25 8.77
CA LEU A 18 -18.70 4.64 10.01
C LEU A 18 -19.63 5.85 9.79
N ALA A 19 -20.87 5.71 10.23
CA ALA A 19 -21.67 6.84 10.68
C ALA A 19 -21.65 6.87 12.23
N GLY A 20 -21.12 7.96 12.78
CA GLY A 20 -21.57 8.55 14.04
C GLY A 20 -20.87 8.15 15.34
N GLY A 21 -20.18 9.13 15.95
CA GLY A 21 -20.19 9.35 17.40
C GLY A 21 -18.98 8.82 18.20
N LEU A 22 -18.21 9.76 18.75
CA LEU A 22 -17.09 9.59 19.68
C LEU A 22 -17.50 8.90 20.99
N GLU A 23 -17.04 7.66 21.18
CA GLU A 23 -16.71 7.02 22.46
C GLU A 23 -15.97 5.72 22.14
N HIS A 24 -15.18 5.17 23.08
CA HIS A 24 -14.35 3.96 22.89
C HIS A 24 -15.11 2.83 22.18
N ARG A 25 -14.93 2.71 20.86
CA ARG A 25 -15.51 1.63 20.06
C ARG A 25 -14.41 0.70 19.60
N SER A 26 -14.53 -0.58 19.98
CA SER A 26 -13.96 -1.67 19.20
C SER A 26 -14.45 -1.51 17.77
N TYR A 27 -13.53 -1.32 16.82
CA TYR A 27 -13.88 -1.41 15.41
C TYR A 27 -14.47 -2.80 15.18
N ASP A 28 -15.69 -2.85 14.66
CA ASP A 28 -16.33 -4.09 14.27
C ASP A 28 -15.65 -4.58 12.99
N TYR A 29 -14.77 -5.59 13.12
CA TYR A 29 -13.98 -6.16 12.04
C TYR A 29 -14.81 -7.09 11.11
N THR A 30 -16.14 -7.16 11.25
CA THR A 30 -16.98 -8.21 10.64
C THR A 30 -17.29 -8.09 9.15
N LYS A 31 -16.58 -7.26 8.37
CA LYS A 31 -16.67 -7.31 6.90
C LYS A 31 -15.32 -7.41 6.22
N TYR A 32 -14.72 -8.59 6.39
CA TYR A 32 -13.62 -9.12 5.59
C TYR A 32 -13.98 -9.16 4.11
N HIS A 33 -13.36 -8.32 3.29
CA HIS A 33 -13.45 -8.43 1.83
C HIS A 33 -12.06 -8.31 1.19
N THR A 34 -11.43 -9.46 1.06
CA THR A 34 -10.72 -9.92 -0.15
C THR A 34 -10.92 -11.43 -0.19
N MET A 35 -11.93 -11.89 -0.95
CA MET A 35 -12.14 -13.32 -1.19
C MET A 35 -11.27 -13.73 -2.38
N ASP A 36 -10.08 -14.25 -2.11
CA ASP A 36 -9.38 -15.05 -3.11
C ASP A 36 -10.01 -16.44 -3.18
N GLU A 37 -10.94 -16.62 -4.13
CA GLU A 37 -11.46 -17.95 -4.46
C GLU A 37 -10.41 -18.74 -5.26
N ILE A 38 -9.77 -19.70 -4.59
CA ILE A 38 -8.88 -20.68 -5.22
C ILE A 38 -9.72 -21.87 -5.69
N GLY A 39 -9.77 -22.13 -7.01
CA GLY A 39 -10.44 -23.33 -7.51
C GLY A 39 -10.37 -23.57 -9.02
N PHE A 40 -10.47 -24.85 -9.41
CA PHE A 40 -10.51 -25.29 -10.81
C PHE A 40 -11.80 -24.86 -11.52
N LYS A 41 -11.76 -24.67 -12.85
CA LYS A 41 -12.96 -24.37 -13.65
C LYS A 41 -14.00 -25.49 -13.51
N SER A 42 -15.26 -25.12 -13.28
CA SER A 42 -16.39 -26.05 -13.13
C SER A 42 -17.64 -25.43 -13.76
N THR A 43 -18.45 -26.25 -14.42
CA THR A 43 -19.76 -25.86 -14.99
C THR A 43 -20.92 -26.07 -14.02
N THR A 44 -20.69 -26.72 -12.88
CA THR A 44 -21.66 -26.88 -11.79
C THR A 44 -21.31 -25.97 -10.60
N PRO A 45 -22.30 -25.56 -9.79
CA PRO A 45 -22.06 -24.79 -8.56
C PRO A 45 -21.00 -25.46 -7.67
N LYS A 46 -19.99 -24.69 -7.27
CA LYS A 46 -18.89 -25.20 -6.44
C LYS A 46 -19.28 -25.12 -4.98
N LYS A 47 -18.89 -26.15 -4.22
CA LYS A 47 -18.84 -26.08 -2.76
C LYS A 47 -17.53 -25.38 -2.37
N ALA A 48 -17.59 -24.48 -1.41
CA ALA A 48 -16.44 -23.69 -0.97
C ALA A 48 -15.90 -24.18 0.39
N VAL A 49 -14.60 -24.00 0.61
CA VAL A 49 -13.95 -24.10 1.91
C VAL A 49 -13.56 -22.69 2.32
N TRP A 50 -14.02 -22.25 3.50
CA TRP A 50 -13.65 -20.96 4.08
C TRP A 50 -12.44 -21.13 5.00
N MET A 51 -11.47 -20.24 4.86
CA MET A 51 -10.28 -20.17 5.70
C MET A 51 -9.98 -18.71 5.99
N ASP A 52 -9.94 -18.35 7.27
CA ASP A 52 -9.53 -17.02 7.72
C ASP A 52 -8.16 -17.08 8.40
N CYS A 53 -7.50 -15.93 8.45
CA CYS A 53 -6.25 -15.75 9.16
C CYS A 53 -6.17 -14.33 9.72
N GLY A 54 -5.45 -14.15 10.84
CA GLY A 54 -5.24 -12.83 11.44
C GLY A 54 -6.39 -12.33 12.31
N ILE A 55 -7.25 -13.22 12.83
CA ILE A 55 -8.27 -12.88 13.84
C ILE A 55 -7.63 -12.18 15.06
N HIS A 56 -6.43 -12.62 15.46
CA HIS A 56 -5.66 -11.98 16.53
C HIS A 56 -4.41 -11.31 15.97
N ALA A 57 -4.24 -10.01 16.25
CA ALA A 57 -3.16 -9.18 15.73
C ALA A 57 -1.73 -9.65 16.11
N ARG A 58 -1.59 -10.50 17.13
CA ARG A 58 -0.30 -11.05 17.59
C ARG A 58 0.04 -12.42 17.02
N GLU A 59 -0.90 -13.08 16.34
CA GLU A 59 -0.73 -14.44 15.80
C GLU A 59 -0.18 -14.38 14.38
N TRP A 60 1.02 -13.82 14.23
CA TRP A 60 1.59 -13.46 12.92
C TRP A 60 1.81 -14.67 11.99
N ILE A 61 1.90 -15.87 12.54
CA ILE A 61 1.98 -17.10 11.76
C ILE A 61 0.69 -17.38 10.97
N ALA A 62 -0.48 -16.92 11.45
CA ALA A 62 -1.74 -17.14 10.76
C ALA A 62 -1.80 -16.31 9.45
N PRO A 63 -1.62 -14.97 9.43
CA PRO A 63 -1.52 -14.23 8.16
C PRO A 63 -0.43 -14.75 7.23
N ALA A 64 0.73 -15.16 7.77
CA ALA A 64 1.80 -15.75 6.98
C ALA A 64 1.38 -17.08 6.33
N PHE A 65 0.63 -17.94 7.05
CA PHE A 65 0.10 -19.18 6.52
C PHE A 65 -0.94 -18.96 5.43
N CYS A 66 -1.91 -18.05 5.60
CA CYS A 66 -2.86 -17.73 4.52
C CYS A 66 -2.14 -17.15 3.29
N GLN A 67 -1.14 -16.29 3.50
CA GLN A 67 -0.32 -15.79 2.40
C GLN A 67 0.47 -16.92 1.73
N HIS A 68 1.04 -17.86 2.48
CA HIS A 68 1.73 -19.03 1.94
C HIS A 68 0.76 -19.95 1.18
N PHE A 69 -0.44 -20.21 1.70
CA PHE A 69 -1.49 -21.00 1.05
C PHE A 69 -1.92 -20.40 -0.31
N VAL A 70 -2.00 -19.06 -0.39
CA VAL A 70 -2.23 -18.32 -1.64
C VAL A 70 -0.98 -18.33 -2.55
N LYS A 71 0.22 -18.21 -1.98
CA LYS A 71 1.51 -18.20 -2.70
C LYS A 71 1.77 -19.52 -3.43
N GLU A 72 1.47 -20.65 -2.79
CA GLU A 72 1.55 -21.98 -3.39
C GLU A 72 0.53 -22.18 -4.54
N THR A 73 -0.38 -21.22 -4.76
CA THR A 73 -1.47 -21.33 -5.73
C THR A 73 -1.53 -20.27 -6.85
N ARG A 74 -0.88 -19.09 -6.81
CA ARG A 74 -0.90 -18.18 -8.00
C ARG A 74 0.07 -16.96 -7.96
N LEU A 75 0.82 -16.73 -9.05
CA LEU A 75 1.52 -15.46 -9.38
C LEU A 75 0.57 -14.32 -9.82
N TRP A 76 -0.67 -14.30 -9.32
CA TRP A 76 -1.69 -13.35 -9.80
C TRP A 76 -1.51 -11.97 -9.15
N ARG A 77 -1.57 -10.90 -9.97
CA ARG A 77 -1.30 -9.52 -9.56
C ARG A 77 -2.53 -8.63 -9.39
N LYS A 78 -3.53 -8.81 -10.25
CA LYS A 78 -4.70 -7.93 -10.37
C LYS A 78 -5.78 -8.25 -9.33
N SER A 79 -6.83 -7.44 -9.27
CA SER A 79 -8.07 -7.84 -8.59
C SER A 79 -8.69 -9.10 -9.24
N ARG A 80 -9.83 -9.56 -8.71
CA ARG A 80 -10.59 -10.71 -9.24
C ARG A 80 -11.90 -10.30 -9.91
N SER A 81 -12.11 -9.01 -10.19
CA SER A 81 -13.32 -8.52 -10.85
C SER A 81 -13.52 -9.17 -12.23
N PRO A 82 -14.76 -9.45 -12.64
CA PRO A 82 -15.03 -9.95 -13.99
C PRO A 82 -14.57 -8.95 -15.05
N GLY A 83 -14.06 -9.45 -16.17
CA GLY A 83 -13.72 -8.61 -17.33
C GLY A 83 -14.93 -7.81 -17.81
N THR A 84 -14.73 -6.54 -18.14
CA THR A 84 -15.81 -5.68 -18.64
C THR A 84 -16.02 -5.82 -20.14
N GLY A 85 -17.27 -5.75 -20.60
CA GLY A 85 -17.62 -5.87 -22.02
C GLY A 85 -17.32 -7.27 -22.55
N ASN A 86 -16.57 -7.36 -23.66
CA ASN A 86 -16.20 -8.64 -24.30
C ASN A 86 -14.89 -9.25 -23.75
N CYS A 87 -14.35 -8.71 -22.65
CA CYS A 87 -13.11 -9.22 -22.07
C CYS A 87 -13.32 -10.53 -21.32
N THR A 88 -12.47 -11.53 -21.59
CA THR A 88 -12.50 -12.83 -20.90
C THR A 88 -11.50 -12.94 -19.75
N CYS A 89 -10.58 -11.97 -19.63
CA CYS A 89 -9.62 -11.89 -18.54
C CYS A 89 -10.24 -11.22 -17.31
N PHE A 90 -9.80 -11.67 -16.13
CA PHE A 90 -10.24 -11.11 -14.85
C PHE A 90 -9.30 -10.00 -14.40
N GLY A 91 -9.84 -9.10 -13.60
CA GLY A 91 -9.10 -8.20 -12.74
C GLY A 91 -8.58 -6.93 -13.40
N THR A 92 -8.39 -5.94 -12.55
CA THR A 92 -7.75 -4.64 -12.82
C THR A 92 -6.52 -4.51 -11.93
N ASP A 93 -5.46 -3.85 -12.41
CA ASP A 93 -4.34 -3.45 -11.55
C ASP A 93 -4.82 -2.34 -10.60
N LEU A 94 -4.99 -2.67 -9.32
CA LEU A 94 -5.45 -1.73 -8.29
C LEU A 94 -4.52 -0.51 -8.19
N ASN A 95 -3.21 -0.69 -8.43
CA ASN A 95 -2.23 0.40 -8.41
C ASN A 95 -2.13 1.13 -9.76
N ARG A 96 -3.13 0.99 -10.63
CA ARG A 96 -3.42 1.84 -11.80
C ARG A 96 -4.84 2.38 -11.81
N ASN A 97 -5.65 2.08 -10.79
CA ASN A 97 -7.08 2.35 -10.77
C ASN A 97 -7.47 3.63 -10.01
N PHE A 98 -6.57 4.22 -9.22
CA PHE A 98 -6.84 5.49 -8.54
C PHE A 98 -6.95 6.64 -9.53
N TYR A 99 -7.68 7.70 -9.18
CA TYR A 99 -7.93 8.81 -10.11
C TYR A 99 -6.74 9.75 -10.35
N ALA A 100 -5.63 9.57 -9.62
CA ALA A 100 -4.43 10.40 -9.77
C ALA A 100 -3.77 10.21 -11.15
N ASN A 101 -4.02 11.16 -12.07
CA ASN A 101 -3.54 11.13 -13.45
C ASN A 101 -3.95 9.85 -14.20
N TRP A 102 -5.12 9.29 -13.86
CA TRP A 102 -5.55 7.98 -14.30
C TRP A 102 -5.50 7.83 -15.83
N GLY A 103 -4.91 6.74 -16.30
CA GLY A 103 -4.93 6.39 -17.73
C GLY A 103 -3.99 7.23 -18.61
N MET A 104 -3.09 8.02 -18.03
CA MET A 104 -2.15 8.87 -18.77
C MET A 104 -0.85 8.17 -19.15
N VAL A 105 -0.16 7.49 -18.20
CA VAL A 105 1.17 6.89 -18.45
C VAL A 105 1.37 5.57 -17.69
N GLY A 106 2.18 4.66 -18.21
CA GLY A 106 2.54 3.40 -17.53
C GLY A 106 1.39 2.45 -17.25
N ILE A 107 0.39 2.43 -18.15
CA ILE A 107 -0.85 1.65 -18.08
C ILE A 107 -1.04 0.83 -19.35
N SER A 108 -1.97 -0.11 -19.29
CA SER A 108 -2.56 -0.74 -20.48
C SER A 108 -4.07 -0.54 -20.50
N ARG A 109 -4.64 -0.42 -21.70
CA ARG A 109 -6.09 -0.49 -21.96
C ARG A 109 -6.56 -1.90 -22.32
N ASP A 110 -5.62 -2.81 -22.55
CA ASP A 110 -5.93 -4.23 -22.72
C ASP A 110 -6.25 -4.84 -21.35
N CYS A 111 -7.48 -5.33 -21.21
CA CYS A 111 -8.00 -5.94 -19.99
C CYS A 111 -7.25 -7.22 -19.56
N CYS A 112 -6.52 -7.86 -20.46
CA CYS A 112 -5.70 -9.03 -20.15
C CYS A 112 -4.31 -8.67 -19.61
N SER A 113 -3.89 -7.40 -19.72
CA SER A 113 -2.61 -6.94 -19.23
C SER A 113 -2.56 -6.88 -17.71
N ASP A 114 -1.38 -7.17 -17.12
CA ASP A 114 -1.08 -7.04 -15.69
C ASP A 114 -1.08 -5.59 -15.18
N ILE A 115 -1.03 -4.62 -16.09
CA ILE A 115 -1.11 -3.17 -15.80
C ILE A 115 -2.39 -2.56 -16.38
N TYR A 116 -3.44 -3.37 -16.58
CA TYR A 116 -4.75 -2.89 -16.99
C TYR A 116 -5.31 -1.92 -15.95
N ASN A 117 -5.66 -0.70 -16.37
CA ASN A 117 -6.08 0.37 -15.45
C ASN A 117 -7.58 0.42 -15.12
N GLY A 118 -8.36 -0.50 -15.69
CA GLY A 118 -9.81 -0.58 -15.51
C GLY A 118 -10.59 0.21 -16.56
N PRO A 119 -11.92 0.05 -16.61
CA PRO A 119 -12.80 0.79 -17.53
C PRO A 119 -12.89 2.29 -17.20
N THR A 120 -12.84 2.63 -15.91
CA THR A 120 -12.84 4.01 -15.38
C THR A 120 -11.94 4.10 -14.15
N ALA A 121 -11.52 5.30 -13.75
CA ALA A 121 -10.92 5.49 -12.44
C ALA A 121 -11.89 5.03 -11.33
N LEU A 122 -11.36 4.41 -10.28
CA LEU A 122 -12.11 3.85 -9.15
C LEU A 122 -13.20 2.85 -9.55
N SER A 123 -12.99 2.12 -10.65
CA SER A 123 -13.89 1.03 -11.06
C SER A 123 -13.84 -0.17 -10.11
N GLU A 124 -12.72 -0.35 -9.40
CA GLU A 124 -12.56 -1.42 -8.43
C GLU A 124 -13.06 -0.98 -7.05
N PRO A 125 -13.94 -1.76 -6.40
CA PRO A 125 -14.48 -1.42 -5.09
C PRO A 125 -13.39 -1.28 -4.01
N GLU A 126 -12.29 -2.03 -4.11
CA GLU A 126 -11.15 -1.98 -3.20
C GLU A 126 -10.42 -0.63 -3.29
N ALA A 127 -10.14 -0.16 -4.52
CA ALA A 127 -9.53 1.15 -4.74
C ALA A 127 -10.47 2.27 -4.28
N LYS A 128 -11.76 2.14 -4.59
CA LYS A 128 -12.78 3.08 -4.12
C LYS A 128 -12.86 3.14 -2.60
N ALA A 129 -12.78 2.02 -1.90
CA ALA A 129 -12.87 1.99 -0.45
C ALA A 129 -11.70 2.77 0.19
N VAL A 130 -10.46 2.53 -0.27
CA VAL A 130 -9.27 3.29 0.17
C VAL A 130 -9.45 4.78 -0.10
N THR A 131 -9.97 5.13 -1.28
CA THR A 131 -10.24 6.53 -1.63
C THR A 131 -11.26 7.18 -0.71
N ASP A 132 -12.39 6.51 -0.45
CA ASP A 132 -13.46 7.05 0.39
C ASP A 132 -12.97 7.25 1.83
N PHE A 133 -12.21 6.29 2.37
CA PHE A 133 -11.64 6.39 3.72
C PHE A 133 -10.62 7.53 3.82
N LEU A 134 -9.61 7.56 2.95
CA LEU A 134 -8.58 8.59 3.02
C LEU A 134 -9.13 9.98 2.71
N GLY A 135 -10.13 10.09 1.83
CA GLY A 135 -10.84 11.35 1.59
C GLY A 135 -11.57 11.86 2.83
N ALA A 136 -12.22 10.97 3.59
CA ALA A 136 -12.90 11.32 4.83
C ALA A 136 -11.93 11.74 5.96
N HIS A 137 -10.71 11.19 5.96
CA HIS A 137 -9.70 11.40 7.01
C HIS A 137 -8.47 12.19 6.53
N GLN A 138 -8.54 12.90 5.40
CA GLN A 138 -7.37 13.53 4.76
C GLN A 138 -6.65 14.56 5.65
N ASN A 139 -7.36 15.17 6.61
CA ASN A 139 -6.78 16.14 7.56
C ASN A 139 -6.20 15.47 8.82
N GLU A 140 -6.50 14.19 9.05
CA GLU A 140 -6.05 13.41 10.22
C GLU A 140 -4.86 12.50 9.84
N VAL A 141 -4.81 12.05 8.59
CA VAL A 141 -3.75 11.18 8.08
C VAL A 141 -2.56 12.01 7.62
N LEU A 142 -1.48 11.96 8.40
CA LEU A 142 -0.24 12.67 8.06
C LEU A 142 0.68 11.86 7.13
N CYS A 143 0.59 10.53 7.15
CA CYS A 143 1.47 9.67 6.37
C CYS A 143 0.72 8.50 5.74
N TYR A 144 1.02 8.22 4.48
CA TYR A 144 0.53 7.07 3.73
C TYR A 144 1.72 6.22 3.25
N LEU A 145 1.73 4.94 3.64
CA LEU A 145 2.74 3.97 3.22
C LEU A 145 2.04 2.85 2.45
N THR A 146 2.47 2.61 1.22
CA THR A 146 2.02 1.45 0.43
C THR A 146 3.20 0.51 0.20
N ILE A 147 3.04 -0.76 0.55
CA ILE A 147 4.13 -1.75 0.58
C ILE A 147 3.97 -2.74 -0.55
N HIS A 148 5.01 -2.88 -1.35
CA HIS A 148 5.11 -3.71 -2.54
C HIS A 148 6.43 -4.49 -2.52
N SER A 149 6.59 -5.39 -3.49
CA SER A 149 7.88 -5.98 -3.85
C SER A 149 7.88 -6.16 -5.37
N TYR A 150 9.02 -6.21 -6.04
CA TYR A 150 10.40 -6.14 -5.54
C TYR A 150 11.15 -4.97 -6.18
N GLY A 151 12.33 -4.65 -5.68
CA GLY A 151 13.24 -3.69 -6.32
C GLY A 151 14.20 -3.00 -5.35
N GLN A 152 13.96 -3.10 -4.04
CA GLN A 152 14.66 -2.33 -3.01
C GLN A 152 14.63 -0.82 -3.29
N LEU A 153 13.42 -0.28 -3.42
CA LEU A 153 13.16 1.13 -3.71
C LEU A 153 12.26 1.77 -2.64
N ILE A 154 12.46 3.05 -2.39
CA ILE A 154 11.49 3.93 -1.72
C ILE A 154 11.07 4.98 -2.75
N LEU A 155 9.86 4.86 -3.27
CA LEU A 155 9.34 5.77 -4.29
C LEU A 155 8.55 6.91 -3.64
N ILE A 156 8.84 8.13 -4.07
CA ILE A 156 8.11 9.33 -3.70
C ILE A 156 7.23 9.81 -4.88
N PRO A 157 6.14 10.56 -4.62
CA PRO A 157 5.32 11.15 -5.66
C PRO A 157 6.10 12.14 -6.54
N TYR A 158 5.74 12.32 -7.81
CA TYR A 158 4.68 11.61 -8.53
C TYR A 158 5.24 10.54 -9.47
N GLY A 159 4.38 9.61 -9.89
CA GLY A 159 4.64 8.64 -10.94
C GLY A 159 4.64 9.24 -12.35
N HIS A 160 4.03 10.41 -12.53
CA HIS A 160 3.94 11.11 -13.82
C HIS A 160 5.13 12.07 -14.00
N PRO A 161 5.88 12.02 -15.12
CA PRO A 161 7.15 12.73 -15.27
C PRO A 161 7.03 14.26 -15.28
N ASN A 162 5.84 14.79 -15.60
CA ASN A 162 5.59 16.24 -15.66
C ASN A 162 4.90 16.80 -14.41
N ILE A 163 4.86 16.04 -13.30
CA ILE A 163 4.17 16.45 -12.07
C ILE A 163 5.10 16.22 -10.89
N SER A 164 5.26 17.23 -10.05
CA SER A 164 6.14 17.18 -8.87
C SER A 164 5.36 17.47 -7.60
N ALA A 165 5.72 16.80 -6.50
CA ALA A 165 5.18 17.15 -5.19
C ALA A 165 5.74 18.51 -4.74
N PRO A 166 4.92 19.42 -4.18
CA PRO A 166 5.42 20.73 -3.73
C PRO A 166 6.40 20.62 -2.54
N ASN A 167 6.41 19.49 -1.83
CA ASN A 167 7.38 19.15 -0.77
C ASN A 167 8.37 18.06 -1.21
N TYR A 168 8.73 18.02 -2.51
CA TYR A 168 9.63 17.02 -3.08
C TYR A 168 10.95 16.85 -2.31
N GLU A 169 11.64 17.96 -2.01
CA GLU A 169 12.94 17.91 -1.32
C GLU A 169 12.83 17.27 0.07
N GLU A 170 11.75 17.58 0.80
CA GLU A 170 11.48 16.98 2.10
C GLU A 170 11.16 15.48 1.98
N LEU A 171 10.35 15.09 0.99
CA LEU A 171 10.06 13.68 0.74
C LEU A 171 11.35 12.90 0.41
N MET A 172 12.25 13.49 -0.37
CA MET A 172 13.55 12.91 -0.67
C MET A 172 14.43 12.79 0.59
N GLU A 173 14.52 13.83 1.41
CA GLU A 173 15.25 13.81 2.69
C GLU A 173 14.75 12.69 3.61
N VAL A 174 13.43 12.63 3.84
CA VAL A 174 12.80 11.61 4.70
C VAL A 174 12.99 10.20 4.13
N GLY A 175 12.85 10.04 2.80
CA GLY A 175 13.09 8.77 2.14
C GLY A 175 14.55 8.29 2.24
N LEU A 176 15.52 9.20 2.10
CA LEU A 176 16.95 8.90 2.25
C LEU A 176 17.30 8.51 3.69
N ALA A 177 16.68 9.16 4.69
CA ALA A 177 16.82 8.77 6.08
C ALA A 177 16.27 7.35 6.33
N ALA A 178 15.12 7.02 5.74
CA ALA A 178 14.54 5.68 5.81
C ALA A 178 15.43 4.62 5.13
N ALA A 179 16.00 4.92 3.95
CA ALA A 179 16.95 4.03 3.28
C ALA A 179 18.23 3.79 4.10
N LYS A 180 18.72 4.82 4.81
CA LYS A 180 19.84 4.70 5.75
C LYS A 180 19.48 3.81 6.94
N ALA A 181 18.28 3.96 7.50
CA ALA A 181 17.78 3.13 8.60
C ALA A 181 17.67 1.65 8.19
N ILE A 182 17.13 1.37 6.99
CA ILE A 182 17.10 0.02 6.40
C ILE A 182 18.52 -0.56 6.29
N LYS A 183 19.45 0.20 5.71
CA LYS A 183 20.83 -0.25 5.50
C LYS A 183 21.54 -0.58 6.82
N ALA A 184 21.20 0.11 7.90
CA ALA A 184 21.82 -0.12 9.21
C ALA A 184 21.45 -1.47 9.86
N VAL A 185 20.38 -2.14 9.40
CA VAL A 185 19.94 -3.43 9.96
C VAL A 185 20.80 -4.58 9.44
N HIS A 186 20.72 -4.88 8.13
CA HIS A 186 21.48 -5.99 7.52
C HIS A 186 22.32 -5.58 6.30
N GLY A 187 22.58 -4.27 6.12
CA GLY A 187 23.41 -3.76 5.02
C GLY A 187 22.68 -3.56 3.68
N THR A 188 21.38 -3.86 3.61
CA THR A 188 20.61 -3.79 2.36
C THR A 188 20.43 -2.36 1.89
N SER A 189 20.81 -2.10 0.64
CA SER A 189 20.74 -0.75 0.07
C SER A 189 19.47 -0.57 -0.75
N TYR A 190 18.70 0.47 -0.40
CA TYR A 190 17.51 0.92 -1.12
C TYR A 190 17.81 2.21 -1.89
N LYS A 191 17.27 2.34 -3.11
CA LYS A 191 17.30 3.62 -3.86
C LYS A 191 16.06 4.44 -3.52
N VAL A 192 16.18 5.77 -3.56
CA VAL A 192 15.09 6.70 -3.25
C VAL A 192 14.91 7.67 -4.42
N GLY A 193 13.68 7.93 -4.83
CA GLY A 193 13.39 8.84 -5.93
C GLY A 193 11.98 8.73 -6.47
N THR A 194 11.65 9.51 -7.51
CA THR A 194 10.36 9.37 -8.20
C THR A 194 10.34 8.10 -9.04
N ALA A 195 9.14 7.58 -9.32
CA ALA A 195 9.00 6.42 -10.20
C ALA A 195 9.61 6.65 -11.60
N PRO A 196 9.39 7.78 -12.29
CA PRO A 196 10.06 8.10 -13.56
C PRO A 196 11.60 8.05 -13.51
N ASP A 197 12.21 8.52 -12.42
CA ASP A 197 13.67 8.65 -12.33
C ASP A 197 14.38 7.32 -12.07
N ILE A 198 13.78 6.44 -11.27
CA ILE A 198 14.46 5.23 -10.77
C ILE A 198 13.74 3.91 -11.04
N LEU A 199 12.58 3.93 -11.70
CA LEU A 199 11.80 2.74 -12.04
C LEU A 199 11.18 2.84 -13.45
N TYR A 200 9.98 3.42 -13.57
CA TYR A 200 9.30 3.76 -14.81
C TYR A 200 8.14 4.73 -14.51
N ALA A 201 7.75 5.55 -15.49
CA ALA A 201 6.59 6.43 -15.37
C ALA A 201 5.27 5.65 -15.22
N ASN A 202 4.42 6.05 -14.29
CA ASN A 202 3.14 5.39 -13.99
C ASN A 202 2.07 6.39 -13.55
N SER A 203 0.82 5.97 -13.63
CA SER A 203 -0.31 6.75 -13.14
C SER A 203 -1.40 5.89 -12.51
N GLY A 204 -2.31 6.52 -11.79
CA GLY A 204 -3.37 5.84 -11.05
C GLY A 204 -2.88 5.04 -9.84
N THR A 205 -1.74 5.44 -9.25
CA THR A 205 -1.19 4.79 -8.07
C THR A 205 -1.83 5.30 -6.78
N SER A 206 -1.86 4.47 -5.74
CA SER A 206 -2.37 4.86 -4.42
C SER A 206 -1.50 5.94 -3.76
N ARG A 207 -0.17 5.84 -3.93
CA ARG A 207 0.81 6.83 -3.45
C ARG A 207 0.52 8.24 -4.00
N ASP A 208 0.34 8.34 -5.31
CA ASP A 208 0.08 9.62 -5.97
C ASP A 208 -1.31 10.16 -5.58
N PHE A 209 -2.31 9.28 -5.45
CA PHE A 209 -3.63 9.65 -4.93
C PHE A 209 -3.57 10.22 -3.51
N ALA A 210 -2.91 9.53 -2.58
CA ALA A 210 -2.75 10.01 -1.21
C ALA A 210 -2.08 11.40 -1.18
N ARG A 211 -1.05 11.60 -2.01
CA ARG A 211 -0.40 12.90 -2.13
C ARG A 211 -1.32 13.97 -2.74
N LEU A 212 -2.10 13.61 -3.76
CA LEU A 212 -3.01 14.50 -4.47
C LEU A 212 -4.10 15.06 -3.56
N ILE A 213 -4.63 14.25 -2.63
CA ILE A 213 -5.64 14.70 -1.65
C ILE A 213 -5.06 15.46 -0.46
N GLY A 214 -3.74 15.68 -0.43
CA GLY A 214 -3.11 16.54 0.58
C GLY A 214 -2.41 15.81 1.73
N ILE A 215 -2.32 14.47 1.72
CA ILE A 215 -1.49 13.75 2.71
C ILE A 215 -0.01 14.10 2.42
N PRO A 216 0.70 14.74 3.37
CA PRO A 216 2.00 15.35 3.07
C PRO A 216 3.12 14.32 2.86
N TYR A 217 3.08 13.17 3.53
CA TYR A 217 4.12 12.13 3.48
C TYR A 217 3.55 10.86 2.86
N SER A 218 3.81 10.62 1.58
CA SER A 218 3.31 9.45 0.85
C SER A 218 4.47 8.68 0.22
N PHE A 219 4.61 7.39 0.51
CA PHE A 219 5.73 6.57 0.04
C PHE A 219 5.28 5.19 -0.44
N THR A 220 5.94 4.70 -1.49
CA THR A 220 5.87 3.28 -1.88
C THR A 220 7.17 2.59 -1.47
N PHE A 221 7.07 1.47 -0.76
CA PHE A 221 8.22 0.59 -0.53
C PHE A 221 8.18 -0.54 -1.55
N GLU A 222 9.22 -0.70 -2.36
CA GLU A 222 9.47 -1.93 -3.13
C GLU A 222 10.50 -2.74 -2.35
N LEU A 223 10.08 -3.78 -1.67
CA LEU A 223 10.94 -4.56 -0.77
C LEU A 223 11.96 -5.42 -1.53
N ARG A 224 12.66 -6.30 -0.80
CA ARG A 224 13.59 -7.25 -1.39
C ARG A 224 12.91 -8.11 -2.47
N ASP A 225 13.67 -8.61 -3.45
CA ASP A 225 15.09 -8.33 -3.71
C ASP A 225 15.25 -7.39 -4.93
N LYS A 226 16.34 -7.52 -5.70
CA LYS A 226 16.55 -6.77 -6.95
C LYS A 226 16.21 -7.58 -8.22
N GLY A 227 15.53 -8.71 -8.06
CA GLY A 227 15.12 -9.59 -9.14
C GLY A 227 15.85 -10.92 -9.23
N ASN A 228 16.69 -11.32 -8.25
CA ASN A 228 17.28 -12.66 -8.25
C ASN A 228 16.20 -13.72 -7.98
N TYR A 229 15.32 -13.42 -7.03
CA TYR A 229 14.14 -14.21 -6.67
C TYR A 229 12.84 -13.50 -7.05
N GLY A 230 12.85 -12.17 -7.12
CA GLY A 230 11.69 -11.36 -7.45
C GLY A 230 10.56 -11.60 -6.46
N PHE A 231 9.39 -12.03 -6.96
CA PHE A 231 8.21 -12.31 -6.13
C PHE A 231 8.28 -13.62 -5.34
N ILE A 232 9.23 -14.51 -5.66
CA ILE A 232 9.38 -15.81 -4.99
C ILE A 232 10.58 -15.75 -4.04
N LEU A 233 10.57 -14.76 -3.16
CA LEU A 233 11.62 -14.57 -2.16
C LEU A 233 11.69 -15.80 -1.21
N PRO A 234 12.89 -16.34 -0.94
CA PRO A 234 13.09 -17.45 -0.01
C PRO A 234 12.58 -17.15 1.41
N GLU A 235 12.11 -18.18 2.11
CA GLU A 235 11.51 -18.02 3.44
C GLU A 235 12.48 -17.46 4.48
N ASP A 236 13.76 -17.84 4.40
CA ASP A 236 14.84 -17.33 5.27
C ASP A 236 15.14 -15.84 5.05
N GLN A 237 14.65 -15.25 3.95
CA GLN A 237 14.76 -13.82 3.65
C GLN A 237 13.55 -13.01 4.14
N ILE A 238 12.46 -13.64 4.57
CA ILE A 238 11.23 -12.94 5.00
C ILE A 238 11.52 -12.09 6.25
N GLN A 239 12.04 -12.71 7.31
CA GLN A 239 12.31 -12.00 8.57
C GLN A 239 13.32 -10.84 8.38
N PRO A 240 14.49 -11.04 7.73
CA PRO A 240 15.41 -9.94 7.44
C PRO A 240 14.77 -8.79 6.64
N ALA A 241 13.93 -9.09 5.66
CA ALA A 241 13.22 -8.08 4.87
C ALA A 241 12.20 -7.30 5.71
N CYS A 242 11.48 -7.97 6.63
CA CYS A 242 10.54 -7.33 7.54
C CYS A 242 11.24 -6.42 8.56
N GLU A 243 12.34 -6.87 9.17
CA GLU A 243 13.11 -6.09 10.14
C GLU A 243 13.66 -4.79 9.51
N GLU A 244 14.16 -4.89 8.28
CA GLU A 244 14.59 -3.74 7.47
C GLU A 244 13.45 -2.78 7.16
N ALA A 245 12.37 -3.29 6.57
CA ALA A 245 11.21 -2.48 6.20
C ALA A 245 10.61 -1.76 7.42
N TYR A 246 10.56 -2.44 8.56
CA TYR A 246 10.13 -1.86 9.83
C TYR A 246 10.99 -0.67 10.23
N GLN A 247 12.32 -0.78 10.19
CA GLN A 247 13.20 0.33 10.54
C GLN A 247 13.08 1.51 9.56
N GLY A 248 12.91 1.23 8.26
CA GLY A 248 12.62 2.26 7.26
C GLY A 248 11.30 2.98 7.54
N ALA A 249 10.21 2.24 7.77
CA ALA A 249 8.91 2.81 8.08
C ALA A 249 8.92 3.61 9.40
N MET A 250 9.55 3.09 10.45
CA MET A 250 9.66 3.78 11.73
C MET A 250 10.49 5.07 11.64
N SER A 251 11.53 5.12 10.79
CA SER A 251 12.25 6.36 10.52
C SER A 251 11.32 7.45 9.98
N ILE A 252 10.42 7.10 9.06
CA ILE A 252 9.42 8.02 8.50
C ILE A 252 8.41 8.42 9.57
N VAL A 253 7.82 7.45 10.27
CA VAL A 253 6.80 7.71 11.31
C VAL A 253 7.35 8.62 12.41
N ASN A 254 8.59 8.41 12.86
CA ASN A 254 9.23 9.24 13.86
C ASN A 254 9.46 10.67 13.36
N TYR A 255 9.89 10.85 12.11
CA TYR A 255 10.04 12.18 11.51
C TYR A 255 8.70 12.92 11.46
N VAL A 256 7.65 12.26 10.96
CA VAL A 256 6.30 12.83 10.87
C VAL A 256 5.76 13.18 12.25
N HIS A 257 5.95 12.30 13.24
CA HIS A 257 5.58 12.56 14.61
C HIS A 257 6.26 13.82 15.15
N ASP A 258 7.58 13.86 15.07
CA ASP A 258 8.37 14.90 15.69
C ASP A 258 8.07 16.26 15.09
N LYS A 259 7.92 16.33 13.76
CA LYS A 259 7.59 17.58 13.08
C LYS A 259 6.22 18.14 13.47
N ASN A 260 5.21 17.28 13.61
CA ASN A 260 3.82 17.72 13.84
C ASN A 260 3.46 17.86 15.32
N PHE A 261 4.10 17.10 16.21
CA PHE A 261 3.71 17.03 17.63
C PHE A 261 4.76 17.56 18.61
N LYS A 262 6.05 17.63 18.26
CA LYS A 262 7.05 18.26 19.15
C LYS A 262 7.11 19.78 19.00
N SER A 263 6.89 20.33 17.80
CA SER A 263 6.89 21.79 17.57
C SER A 263 5.77 22.53 18.31
N ALA A 264 4.64 21.87 18.57
CA ALA A 264 3.49 22.45 19.27
C ALA A 264 3.71 22.61 20.78
N ALA A 265 4.65 21.87 21.38
CA ALA A 265 4.93 21.93 22.81
C ALA A 265 5.68 23.22 23.22
N THR A 266 6.47 23.80 22.31
CA THR A 266 7.27 25.00 22.61
C THR A 266 6.45 26.29 22.50
N THR A 267 5.39 26.30 21.71
CA THR A 267 4.52 27.48 21.49
C THR A 267 3.45 27.65 22.58
N ALA A 268 3.15 26.61 23.36
CA ALA A 268 2.17 26.66 24.45
C ALA A 268 2.74 27.20 25.79
N THR A 269 4.00 27.66 25.79
CA THR A 269 4.72 28.17 26.96
C THR A 269 5.02 29.67 26.92
N LEU A 270 4.36 30.43 26.04
CA LEU A 270 4.44 31.90 25.99
C LEU A 270 3.09 32.54 26.32
#